data_AF-A0A2R5LED7-F1
#
_entry.id   AF-A0A2R5LED7-F1
#
_cell.length_a   1.000
_cell.length_b   1.000
_cell.length_c   1.000
_cell.angle_alpha   90.00
_cell.angle_beta   90.00
_cell.angle_gamma   90.00
#
_symmetry.space_group_name_H-M   'P 1'
#
loop_
_entity.id
_entity.type
_entity.pdbx_description
1 polymer ?
#
loop_
_entity_poly.entity_id
_entity_poly.type
_entity_poly.pdbx_seq_one_letter_code
_entity_poly.pdbx_strand_id
1 'polypeptide(L)'
;MAEVRSSIRDLWVIISGNTVFKSDELVKAALERNSEQVLNATVYFTQKCKTTYTAPKDFHPDLLSKLSGLLGLDKDRSYQLFCSYLVYEYRGTHEDLKTVLSSERTIPCILHEVWNYYYTERLFSLFCLKYILEHWQDSSHPYRDLFERFLNKVNSNDAVVKKVIRSE
;
A
#
# COMPACT_ATOMS: atom_id res chain seq x y z
N MET A 1 -1.60 20.27 2.92
CA MET A 1 -0.92 19.24 2.10
C MET A 1 -1.63 17.94 2.36
N ALA A 2 -2.13 17.28 1.31
CA ALA A 2 -2.82 16.00 1.44
C ALA A 2 -1.90 14.99 2.14
N GLU A 3 -2.39 14.28 3.15
CA GLU A 3 -1.64 13.23 3.82
C GLU A 3 -1.45 12.08 2.81
N VAL A 4 -0.32 12.04 2.13
CA VAL A 4 -0.03 10.97 1.18
C VAL A 4 0.27 9.72 1.99
N ARG A 5 -0.48 8.65 1.75
CA ARG A 5 -0.34 7.39 2.50
C ARG A 5 1.06 6.82 2.32
N SER A 6 1.73 6.48 3.41
CA SER A 6 3.06 5.85 3.39
C SER A 6 3.05 4.53 2.62
N SER A 7 4.10 4.29 1.84
CA SER A 7 4.32 3.02 1.16
C SER A 7 4.43 1.89 2.20
N ILE A 8 3.77 0.77 1.92
CA ILE A 8 3.84 -0.42 2.78
C ILE A 8 5.21 -1.10 2.72
N ARG A 9 6.01 -0.80 1.69
CA ARG A 9 7.41 -1.21 1.60
C ARG A 9 8.23 -0.68 2.79
N ASP A 10 7.93 0.53 3.26
CA ASP A 10 8.59 1.10 4.44
C ASP A 10 8.32 0.25 5.68
N LEU A 11 7.09 -0.25 5.84
CA LEU A 11 6.74 -1.16 6.93
C LEU A 11 7.55 -2.45 6.82
N TRP A 12 7.63 -3.04 5.62
CA TRP A 12 8.40 -4.26 5.39
C TRP A 12 9.85 -4.11 5.85
N VAL A 13 10.51 -3.02 5.43
CA VAL A 13 11.90 -2.72 5.82
C VAL A 13 12.05 -2.57 7.34
N ILE A 14 11.06 -1.97 8.01
CA ILE A 14 11.08 -1.79 9.46
C ILE A 14 10.94 -3.11 10.21
N ILE A 15 9.99 -3.96 9.80
CA ILE A 15 9.64 -5.18 10.55
C ILE A 15 10.55 -6.36 10.23
N SER A 16 11.07 -6.47 9.00
CA SER A 16 11.84 -7.64 8.57
C SER A 16 13.29 -7.63 9.09
N GLY A 17 13.77 -6.48 9.58
CA GLY A 17 15.07 -6.38 10.23
C GLY A 17 16.28 -6.70 9.35
N ASN A 18 16.15 -6.61 8.01
CA ASN A 18 17.17 -7.06 7.04
C ASN A 18 18.58 -6.46 7.21
N THR A 19 18.76 -5.45 8.07
CA THR A 19 20.07 -4.86 8.38
C THR A 19 20.30 -4.69 9.87
N VAL A 20 19.36 -4.07 10.60
CA VAL A 20 19.42 -3.86 12.05
C VAL A 20 17.98 -3.77 12.59
N PHE A 21 17.72 -4.46 13.71
CA PHE A 21 16.46 -4.33 14.44
C PHE A 21 16.25 -2.87 14.89
N LYS A 22 15.09 -2.31 14.53
CA LYS A 22 14.62 -1.00 14.99
C LYS A 22 14.09 -1.10 16.42
N SER A 23 13.95 0.04 17.09
CA SER A 23 13.38 0.07 18.44
C SER A 23 11.92 -0.38 18.43
N ASP A 24 11.49 -0.98 19.54
CA ASP A 24 10.14 -1.48 19.70
C ASP A 24 9.09 -0.38 19.54
N GLU A 25 9.39 0.85 19.97
CA GLU A 25 8.50 2.01 19.80
C GLU A 25 8.28 2.34 18.34
N LEU A 26 9.34 2.30 17.52
CA LEU A 26 9.26 2.59 16.09
C LEU A 26 8.46 1.50 15.38
N VAL A 27 8.74 0.24 15.68
CA VAL A 27 8.03 -0.91 15.10
C VAL A 27 6.54 -0.86 15.47
N LYS A 28 6.22 -0.60 16.74
CA LYS A 28 4.85 -0.44 17.21
C LYS A 28 4.13 0.69 16.47
N ALA A 29 4.74 1.87 16.39
CA ALA A 29 4.15 3.01 15.70
C ALA A 29 3.93 2.72 14.20
N ALA A 30 4.89 2.05 13.55
CA ALA A 30 4.78 1.66 12.14
C ALA A 30 3.64 0.64 11.92
N LEU A 31 3.49 -0.35 12.80
CA LEU A 31 2.40 -1.32 12.75
C LEU A 31 1.04 -0.64 12.96
N GLU A 32 0.92 0.28 13.91
CA GLU A 32 -0.32 1.01 14.17
C GLU A 32 -0.73 1.88 12.97
N ARG A 33 0.21 2.64 12.41
CA ARG A 33 0.00 3.49 11.23
C ARG A 33 -0.49 2.71 10.02
N ASN A 34 0.04 1.50 9.81
CA ASN A 34 -0.25 0.68 8.63
C ASN A 34 -1.29 -0.43 8.88
N SER A 35 -1.94 -0.42 10.05
CA SER A 35 -2.87 -1.46 10.47
C SER A 35 -3.97 -1.75 9.46
N GLU A 36 -4.57 -0.70 8.88
CA GLU A 36 -5.60 -0.84 7.84
C GLU A 36 -5.07 -1.53 6.57
N GLN A 37 -3.84 -1.19 6.14
CA GLN A 37 -3.23 -1.75 4.94
C GLN A 37 -2.92 -3.24 5.12
N VAL A 38 -2.32 -3.60 6.26
CA VAL A 38 -1.96 -4.98 6.60
C VAL A 38 -3.20 -5.84 6.79
N LEU A 39 -4.22 -5.34 7.51
CA LEU A 39 -5.47 -6.06 7.74
C LEU A 39 -6.24 -6.35 6.46
N ASN A 40 -6.21 -5.39 5.56
CA ASN A 40 -6.88 -5.53 4.29
C ASN A 40 -5.92 -6.07 3.23
N ALA A 41 -4.72 -6.59 3.51
CA ALA A 41 -3.75 -6.92 2.46
C ALA A 41 -4.34 -7.73 1.27
N THR A 42 -5.33 -8.60 1.51
CA THR A 42 -6.08 -9.34 0.48
C THR A 42 -7.16 -8.52 -0.27
N VAL A 43 -7.74 -7.50 0.36
CA VAL A 43 -8.90 -6.68 -0.12
C VAL A 43 -8.54 -5.20 -0.34
N TYR A 44 -7.41 -4.70 0.14
CA TYR A 44 -7.07 -3.27 0.30
C TYR A 44 -6.94 -2.58 -1.04
N PHE A 45 -6.43 -3.34 -2.00
CA PHE A 45 -6.27 -2.95 -3.38
C PHE A 45 -7.44 -3.47 -4.23
N THR A 46 -8.62 -3.64 -3.65
CA THR A 46 -9.84 -3.96 -4.41
C THR A 46 -10.85 -2.83 -4.29
N GLN A 47 -11.80 -2.77 -5.23
CA GLN A 47 -12.88 -1.76 -5.27
C GLN A 47 -13.64 -1.59 -3.95
N LYS A 48 -13.62 -2.59 -3.06
CA LYS A 48 -14.37 -2.61 -1.79
C LYS A 48 -13.81 -1.60 -0.75
N CYS A 49 -12.63 -1.01 -0.94
CA CYS A 49 -12.03 -0.08 0.01
C CYS A 49 -12.42 1.38 -0.29
N LYS A 50 -13.19 2.05 0.59
CA LYS A 50 -13.66 3.45 0.40
C LYS A 50 -12.55 4.50 0.55
N THR A 51 -12.35 5.34 -0.47
CA THR A 51 -11.38 6.47 -0.41
C THR A 51 -12.01 7.73 0.15
N THR A 52 -11.23 8.47 0.94
CA THR A 52 -11.57 9.82 1.38
C THR A 52 -11.11 10.89 0.37
N TYR A 53 -10.29 10.49 -0.61
CA TYR A 53 -9.76 11.38 -1.63
C TYR A 53 -10.70 11.43 -2.82
N THR A 54 -10.93 12.63 -3.33
CA THR A 54 -11.63 12.84 -4.60
C THR A 54 -10.62 13.33 -5.61
N ALA A 55 -10.59 12.72 -6.79
CA ALA A 55 -9.76 13.17 -7.88
C ALA A 55 -10.17 14.61 -8.28
N PRO A 56 -9.21 15.53 -8.48
CA PRO A 56 -9.52 16.85 -9.02
C PRO A 56 -10.24 16.71 -10.37
N LYS A 57 -11.29 17.51 -10.59
CA LYS A 57 -12.07 17.47 -11.83
C LYS A 57 -11.22 17.76 -13.08
N ASP A 58 -10.16 18.56 -12.91
CA ASP A 58 -9.26 18.98 -13.98
C ASP A 58 -8.05 18.04 -14.16
N PHE A 59 -7.94 16.99 -13.34
CA PHE A 59 -6.86 16.01 -13.49
C PHE A 59 -7.10 15.14 -14.72
N HIS A 60 -6.08 15.05 -15.60
CA HIS A 60 -6.08 14.41 -16.92
C HIS A 60 -7.10 13.25 -17.03
N PRO A 61 -8.31 13.50 -17.58
CA PRO A 61 -9.44 12.58 -17.45
C PRO A 61 -9.19 11.25 -18.17
N ASP A 62 -8.49 11.27 -19.29
CA ASP A 62 -8.16 10.06 -20.05
C ASP A 62 -7.16 9.17 -19.32
N LEU A 63 -6.11 9.74 -18.71
CA LEU A 63 -5.18 8.99 -17.88
C LEU A 63 -5.91 8.36 -16.72
N LEU A 64 -6.78 9.12 -16.04
CA LEU A 64 -7.52 8.63 -14.88
C LEU A 64 -8.48 7.50 -15.26
N SER A 65 -9.15 7.61 -16.42
CA SER A 65 -10.01 6.56 -16.96
C SER A 65 -9.20 5.29 -17.32
N LYS A 66 -8.05 5.47 -17.97
CA LYS A 66 -7.15 4.36 -18.32
C LYS A 66 -6.58 3.67 -17.07
N LEU A 67 -6.16 4.42 -16.05
CA LEU A 67 -5.69 3.88 -14.76
C LEU A 67 -6.80 3.09 -14.06
N SER A 68 -8.00 3.68 -13.96
CA SER A 68 -9.16 3.03 -13.33
C SER A 68 -9.52 1.72 -14.02
N GLY A 69 -9.55 1.70 -15.35
CA GLY A 69 -9.79 0.47 -16.12
C GLY A 69 -8.65 -0.55 -15.99
N LEU A 70 -7.39 -0.09 -16.03
CA LEU A 70 -6.22 -0.96 -15.95
C LEU A 70 -6.09 -1.65 -14.57
N LEU A 71 -6.40 -0.93 -13.50
CA LEU A 71 -6.25 -1.41 -12.13
C LEU A 71 -7.51 -2.11 -11.59
N GLY A 72 -8.66 -1.90 -12.25
CA GLY A 72 -9.96 -2.35 -11.74
C GLY A 72 -10.31 -1.65 -10.42
N LEU A 73 -10.06 -0.35 -10.34
CA LEU A 73 -10.31 0.50 -9.18
C LEU A 73 -11.18 1.69 -9.56
N ASP A 74 -11.86 2.29 -8.57
CA ASP A 74 -12.52 3.59 -8.77
C ASP A 74 -11.52 4.67 -9.20
N LYS A 75 -12.00 5.68 -9.93
CA LYS A 75 -11.18 6.81 -10.38
C LYS A 75 -10.48 7.51 -9.21
N ASP A 76 -11.21 7.77 -8.14
CA ASP A 76 -10.67 8.43 -6.94
C ASP A 76 -9.55 7.61 -6.27
N ARG A 77 -9.68 6.28 -6.25
CA ARG A 77 -8.64 5.37 -5.75
C ARG A 77 -7.43 5.31 -6.66
N SER A 78 -7.68 5.25 -7.95
CA SER A 78 -6.64 5.28 -8.98
C SER A 78 -5.83 6.56 -8.90
N TYR A 79 -6.48 7.70 -8.67
CA TYR A 79 -5.83 8.98 -8.45
C TYR A 79 -4.99 8.99 -7.16
N GLN A 80 -5.55 8.50 -6.05
CA GLN A 80 -4.80 8.42 -4.80
C GLN A 80 -3.53 7.57 -4.95
N LEU A 81 -3.64 6.42 -5.62
CA LEU A 81 -2.51 5.55 -5.90
C LEU A 81 -1.48 6.22 -6.81
N PHE A 82 -1.94 6.95 -7.83
CA PHE A 82 -1.08 7.74 -8.70
C PHE A 82 -0.31 8.80 -7.90
N CYS A 83 -0.95 9.50 -6.97
CA CYS A 83 -0.26 10.44 -6.07
C CYS A 83 0.77 9.76 -5.18
N SER A 84 0.46 8.57 -4.64
CA SER A 84 1.45 7.79 -3.88
C SER A 84 2.62 7.36 -4.76
N TYR A 85 2.38 6.90 -5.99
CA TYR A 85 3.43 6.60 -6.96
C TYR A 85 4.35 7.81 -7.20
N LEU A 86 3.77 9.00 -7.41
CA LEU A 86 4.54 10.23 -7.62
C LEU A 86 5.42 10.61 -6.44
N VAL A 87 5.02 10.27 -5.21
CA VAL A 87 5.78 10.60 -4.00
C VAL A 87 6.87 9.58 -3.69
N TYR A 88 6.62 8.28 -3.93
CA TYR A 88 7.49 7.21 -3.44
C TYR A 88 8.36 6.55 -4.50
N GLU A 89 7.95 6.53 -5.77
CA GLU A 89 8.61 5.73 -6.81
C GLU A 89 9.02 6.56 -8.04
N TYR A 90 8.27 7.62 -8.36
CA TYR A 90 8.59 8.49 -9.50
C TYR A 90 9.90 9.26 -9.27
N ARG A 91 10.82 9.18 -10.24
CA ARG A 91 12.15 9.81 -10.16
C ARG A 91 12.33 11.04 -11.04
N GLY A 92 11.30 11.41 -11.82
CA GLY A 92 11.35 12.58 -12.69
C GLY A 92 11.01 13.86 -11.96
N THR A 93 11.29 15.00 -12.60
CA THR A 93 10.86 16.31 -12.13
C THR A 93 9.38 16.56 -12.48
N HIS A 94 8.83 17.64 -11.92
CA HIS A 94 7.48 18.09 -12.27
C HIS A 94 7.34 18.47 -13.75
N GLU A 95 8.38 19.03 -14.36
CA GLU A 95 8.38 19.36 -15.80
C GLU A 95 8.48 18.11 -16.68
N ASP A 96 9.23 17.10 -16.24
CA ASP A 96 9.24 15.79 -16.92
C ASP A 96 7.85 15.17 -16.89
N LEU A 97 7.16 15.25 -15.74
CA LEU A 97 5.82 14.72 -15.60
C LEU A 97 4.84 15.43 -16.54
N LYS A 98 4.86 16.76 -16.60
CA LYS A 98 4.04 17.51 -17.57
C LYS A 98 4.31 17.08 -19.01
N THR A 99 5.57 16.89 -19.36
CA THR A 99 5.97 16.47 -20.71
C THR A 99 5.45 15.07 -21.03
N VAL A 100 5.58 14.14 -20.09
CA VAL A 100 5.07 12.76 -20.19
C VAL A 100 3.54 12.73 -20.29
N LEU A 101 2.85 13.61 -19.57
CA LEU A 101 1.40 13.72 -19.62
C LEU A 101 0.89 14.46 -20.86
N SER A 102 1.73 15.24 -21.54
CA SER A 102 1.36 15.98 -22.74
C SER A 102 1.41 15.14 -24.02
N SER A 103 2.06 13.97 -23.99
CA SER A 103 2.20 13.10 -25.15
C SER A 103 1.47 11.77 -24.96
N GLU A 104 0.52 11.46 -25.85
CA GLU A 104 -0.18 10.18 -25.82
C GLU A 104 0.76 8.97 -25.95
N ARG A 105 1.92 9.16 -26.59
CA ARG A 105 2.92 8.10 -26.80
C ARG A 105 3.58 7.66 -25.50
N THR A 106 3.66 8.54 -24.50
CA THR A 106 4.29 8.29 -23.20
C THR A 106 3.29 7.84 -22.13
N ILE A 107 1.98 8.05 -22.36
CA ILE A 107 0.92 7.59 -21.45
C ILE A 107 1.00 6.08 -21.14
N PRO A 108 1.23 5.16 -22.10
CA PRO A 108 1.40 3.74 -21.80
C PRO A 108 2.55 3.44 -20.83
N CYS A 109 3.63 4.23 -20.88
CA CYS A 109 4.79 4.03 -20.00
C CYS A 109 4.43 4.35 -18.54
N ILE A 110 3.84 5.52 -18.30
CA ILE A 110 3.42 5.93 -16.95
C ILE A 110 2.33 5.00 -16.39
N LEU A 111 1.41 4.51 -17.24
CA LEU A 111 0.42 3.51 -16.84
C LEU A 111 1.08 2.22 -16.37
N HIS A 112 2.11 1.74 -17.09
CA HIS A 112 2.85 0.54 -16.73
C HIS A 112 3.64 0.71 -15.42
N GLU A 113 4.27 1.87 -15.20
CA GLU A 113 4.98 2.17 -13.95
C GLU A 113 4.04 2.17 -12.75
N VAL A 114 2.88 2.82 -12.87
CA VAL A 114 1.86 2.86 -11.80
C VAL A 114 1.28 1.48 -11.55
N TRP A 115 1.09 0.66 -12.59
CA TRP A 115 0.68 -0.73 -12.48
C TRP A 115 1.73 -1.56 -11.73
N ASN A 116 3.02 -1.41 -12.05
CA ASN A 116 4.09 -2.09 -11.31
C ASN A 116 4.12 -1.68 -9.84
N TYR A 117 3.99 -0.38 -9.57
CA TYR A 117 3.93 0.16 -8.21
C TYR A 117 2.75 -0.44 -7.42
N TYR A 118 1.56 -0.47 -8.03
CA TYR A 118 0.36 -1.07 -7.46
C TYR A 118 0.56 -2.53 -7.02
N TYR A 119 1.04 -3.39 -7.92
CA TYR A 119 1.24 -4.80 -7.60
C TYR A 119 2.38 -5.01 -6.61
N THR A 120 3.38 -4.13 -6.63
CA THR A 120 4.47 -4.16 -5.65
C THR A 120 3.96 -3.83 -4.24
N GLU A 121 3.16 -2.77 -4.08
CA GLU A 121 2.54 -2.44 -2.79
C GLU A 121 1.60 -3.56 -2.30
N ARG A 122 0.84 -4.19 -3.21
CA ARG A 122 0.04 -5.39 -2.88
C ARG A 122 0.90 -6.52 -2.33
N LEU A 123 2.00 -6.81 -3.02
CA LEU A 123 2.91 -7.89 -2.65
C LEU A 123 3.55 -7.65 -1.28
N PHE A 124 4.05 -6.43 -1.03
CA PHE A 124 4.63 -6.08 0.27
C PHE A 124 3.60 -6.10 1.40
N SER A 125 2.35 -5.71 1.12
CA SER A 125 1.26 -5.86 2.11
C SER A 125 1.09 -7.30 2.56
N LEU A 126 1.11 -8.24 1.60
CA LEU A 126 1.02 -9.67 1.87
C LEU A 126 2.26 -10.21 2.58
N PHE A 127 3.46 -9.74 2.21
CA PHE A 127 4.70 -10.10 2.91
C PHE A 127 4.69 -9.65 4.35
N CYS A 128 4.27 -8.41 4.62
CA CYS A 128 4.12 -7.91 5.99
C CYS A 128 3.16 -8.77 6.80
N LEU A 129 1.99 -9.09 6.24
CA LEU A 129 1.01 -9.94 6.91
C LEU A 129 1.58 -11.35 7.18
N LYS A 130 2.18 -11.99 6.18
CA LYS A 130 2.83 -13.30 6.32
C LYS A 130 3.88 -13.29 7.43
N TYR A 131 4.76 -12.30 7.43
CA TYR A 131 5.86 -12.21 8.38
C TYR A 131 5.37 -12.06 9.83
N ILE A 132 4.35 -11.22 10.04
CA ILE A 132 3.69 -11.09 11.34
C ILE A 132 3.07 -12.43 11.78
N LEU A 133 2.38 -13.13 10.88
CA LEU A 133 1.75 -14.43 11.15
C LEU A 133 2.75 -15.58 11.35
N GLU A 134 3.95 -15.47 10.81
CA GLU A 134 5.02 -16.45 10.96
C GLU A 134 5.74 -16.32 12.31
N HIS A 135 5.94 -15.08 12.78
CA HIS A 135 6.80 -14.81 13.94
C HIS A 135 6.06 -14.46 15.25
N TRP A 136 4.72 -14.33 15.26
CA TRP A 136 4.00 -13.98 16.51
C TRP A 136 4.02 -15.08 17.59
N GLN A 137 4.28 -16.34 17.21
CA GLN A 137 4.46 -17.45 18.17
C GLN A 137 5.93 -17.82 18.39
N ASP A 138 6.85 -17.20 17.65
CA ASP A 138 8.27 -17.54 17.71
C ASP A 138 8.91 -16.83 18.91
N SER A 139 9.18 -17.60 19.97
CA SER A 139 9.79 -17.08 21.21
C SER A 139 11.20 -16.52 21.00
N SER A 140 11.86 -16.84 19.89
CA SER A 140 13.20 -16.30 19.58
C SER A 140 13.15 -14.96 18.85
N HIS A 141 11.97 -14.54 18.36
CA HIS A 141 11.84 -13.36 17.54
C HIS A 141 11.76 -12.07 18.38
N PRO A 142 12.58 -11.04 18.11
CA PRO A 142 12.63 -9.81 18.93
C PRO A 142 11.28 -9.07 19.04
N TYR A 143 10.49 -9.08 17.96
CA TYR A 143 9.19 -8.40 17.91
C TYR A 143 7.99 -9.29 18.20
N ARG A 144 8.20 -10.49 18.75
CA ARG A 144 7.12 -11.46 19.00
C ARG A 144 5.96 -10.85 19.78
N ASP A 145 6.25 -10.16 20.88
CA ASP A 145 5.22 -9.53 21.73
C ASP A 145 4.48 -8.39 21.00
N LEU A 146 5.16 -7.66 20.12
CA LEU A 146 4.54 -6.60 19.31
C LEU A 146 3.59 -7.19 18.27
N PHE A 147 4.00 -8.27 17.61
CA PHE A 147 3.17 -8.98 16.63
C PHE A 147 1.96 -9.62 17.28
N GLU A 148 2.12 -10.28 18.43
CA GLU A 148 1.01 -10.83 19.21
C GLU A 148 0.00 -9.74 19.61
N ARG A 149 0.48 -8.61 20.17
CA ARG A 149 -0.39 -7.48 20.53
C ARG A 149 -1.09 -6.89 19.32
N PHE A 150 -0.39 -6.75 18.20
CA PHE A 150 -0.97 -6.26 16.96
C PHE A 150 -2.08 -7.20 16.48
N LEU A 151 -1.83 -8.50 16.38
CA LEU A 151 -2.82 -9.52 15.98
C LEU A 151 -4.02 -9.55 16.91
N ASN A 152 -3.82 -9.49 18.22
CA ASN A 152 -4.92 -9.45 19.20
C ASN A 152 -5.82 -8.22 18.99
N LYS A 153 -5.24 -7.07 18.64
CA LYS A 153 -5.99 -5.86 18.29
C LYS A 153 -6.75 -6.02 16.98
N VAL A 154 -6.07 -6.49 15.94
CA VAL A 154 -6.59 -6.43 14.57
C VAL A 154 -7.45 -7.64 14.17
N ASN A 155 -7.25 -8.81 14.78
CA ASN A 155 -8.02 -10.03 14.55
C ASN A 155 -9.27 -10.14 15.46
N SER A 156 -9.75 -9.02 16.01
CA SER A 156 -11.02 -9.00 16.72
C SER A 156 -12.13 -9.60 15.82
N ASN A 157 -12.87 -10.60 16.34
CA ASN A 157 -13.91 -11.36 15.61
C ASN A 157 -13.43 -12.17 14.38
N ASP A 158 -12.21 -12.70 14.40
CA ASP A 158 -11.61 -13.51 13.33
C ASP A 158 -11.49 -12.75 12.00
N ALA A 159 -11.33 -11.42 12.06
CA ALA A 159 -11.30 -10.57 10.88
C ALA A 159 -10.16 -10.94 9.91
N VAL A 160 -8.98 -11.31 10.43
CA VAL A 160 -7.82 -11.72 9.62
C VAL A 160 -8.10 -13.09 8.99
N VAL A 161 -8.56 -14.05 9.79
CA VAL A 161 -8.87 -15.41 9.33
C VAL A 161 -9.94 -15.39 8.23
N LYS A 162 -11.02 -14.64 8.44
CA LYS A 162 -12.09 -14.48 7.44
C LYS A 162 -11.55 -13.88 6.14
N LYS A 163 -10.67 -12.88 6.19
CA LYS A 163 -10.12 -12.21 4.99
C LYS A 163 -9.04 -12.99 4.27
N VAL A 164 -8.31 -13.88 4.96
CA VAL A 164 -7.27 -14.72 4.36
C VAL A 164 -7.88 -15.99 3.79
N ILE A 165 -8.79 -16.64 4.52
CA ILE A 165 -9.38 -17.93 4.12
C ILE A 165 -10.57 -17.75 3.17
N ARG A 166 -11.44 -16.75 3.38
CA ARG A 166 -12.66 -16.54 2.58
C ARG A 166 -12.50 -15.42 1.56
N SER A 167 -11.41 -15.45 0.80
CA SER A 167 -11.14 -14.48 -0.26
C SER A 167 -12.13 -14.66 -1.42
N GLU A 168 -13.38 -14.21 -1.25
CA GLU A 168 -14.44 -14.10 -2.26
C GLU A 168 -14.83 -12.62 -2.54
#